data_AF-A0A7C7CRX9-F1
#
_entry.id   AF-A0A7C7CRX9-F1
#
_cell.length_a   1.000
_cell.length_b   1.000
_cell.length_c   1.000
_cell.angle_alpha   90.00
_cell.angle_beta   90.00
_cell.angle_gamma   90.00
#
_symmetry.space_group_name_H-M   'P 1'
#
loop_
_entity.id
_entity.type
_entity.pdbx_description
1 polymer ?
#
loop_
_entity_poly.entity_id
_entity_poly.type
_entity_poly.pdbx_seq_one_letter_code
_entity_poly.pdbx_strand_id
1 'polypeptide(L)'
;MKPKKNSQNPMNRRDVLKSLVGVGALGAMGPLDVLAATGSPATKTPVTSAKNLVIIVNMLGYNRHTFHPKDDDLDKSPLLARLKGHYNDLTVFKNIMQPEINRGHNGGRGILTCNKNQKNGPFISLDQLASQHLQQTTRYKSVHIGNKTIVWNKDSRIVPTLHEAGPEVVFNHLFGQTPTDQLAKKLQSVRAMHQSLPQKSRAVYIAAMEEHEKALATDLEWARKPLPNVEFDTKLHLTDHHGRGVMAPFEQHLEMIKLAIQHNRGQVFVASPPFVDKTDHGVQLGYHALGHRAHESPDIYKGMLGLEQHFMDCLVGFMTSLKTEKLLDDTVILFMGAFSSPGGHSREYLPTILAGGGFKHQGLIECKEGDTTRYPLSHLYVSILNQMGIDLDNFSGHQGNLNRLIT
;
A
#
# COMPACT_ATOMS: atom_id res chain seq x y z
N MET A 1 -0.67 3.04 -65.97
CA MET A 1 -1.14 3.09 -64.56
C MET A 1 -0.77 1.78 -63.87
N LYS A 2 0.13 1.80 -62.88
CA LYS A 2 0.37 0.66 -61.97
C LYS A 2 -0.27 1.01 -60.62
N PRO A 3 -0.97 0.09 -59.94
CA PRO A 3 -1.60 0.39 -58.66
C PRO A 3 -0.53 0.50 -57.56
N LYS A 4 -0.63 1.54 -56.73
CA LYS A 4 0.18 1.70 -55.51
C LYS A 4 -0.21 0.60 -54.52
N LYS A 5 0.75 -0.24 -54.13
CA LYS A 5 0.63 -1.14 -52.97
C LYS A 5 0.51 -0.28 -51.70
N ASN A 6 -0.56 -0.47 -50.94
CA ASN A 6 -0.62 -0.02 -49.55
C ASN A 6 0.41 -0.79 -48.74
N SER A 7 1.49 -0.14 -48.33
CA SER A 7 2.40 -0.68 -47.32
C SER A 7 1.73 -0.57 -45.95
N GLN A 8 1.11 -1.66 -45.49
CA GLN A 8 0.89 -1.83 -44.05
C GLN A 8 2.27 -1.95 -43.41
N ASN A 9 2.70 -0.91 -42.68
CA ASN A 9 3.92 -0.98 -41.88
C ASN A 9 3.73 -2.09 -40.82
N PRO A 10 4.64 -3.06 -40.72
CA PRO A 10 4.57 -4.04 -39.64
C PRO A 10 4.71 -3.31 -38.30
N MET A 11 3.73 -3.47 -37.42
CA MET A 11 3.77 -2.90 -36.07
C MET A 11 5.06 -3.33 -35.37
N ASN A 12 5.83 -2.37 -34.88
CA ASN A 12 7.10 -2.63 -34.23
C ASN A 12 6.86 -3.07 -32.77
N ARG A 13 7.74 -3.90 -32.20
CA ARG A 13 7.71 -4.33 -30.78
C ARG A 13 7.54 -3.13 -29.83
N ARG A 14 8.10 -1.97 -30.19
CA ARG A 14 7.95 -0.71 -29.44
C ARG A 14 6.50 -0.20 -29.36
N ASP A 15 5.69 -0.39 -30.40
CA ASP A 15 4.30 0.07 -30.43
C ASP A 15 3.40 -0.84 -29.58
N VAL A 16 3.66 -2.16 -29.63
CA VAL A 16 3.04 -3.15 -28.72
C VAL A 16 3.41 -2.91 -27.27
N LEU A 17 4.66 -2.55 -26.99
CA LEU A 17 5.11 -2.24 -25.63
C LEU A 17 4.55 -0.92 -25.09
N LYS A 18 4.27 0.07 -25.94
CA LYS A 18 3.69 1.36 -25.52
C LYS A 18 2.22 1.25 -25.12
N SER A 19 1.45 0.36 -25.72
CA SER A 19 0.03 0.16 -25.36
C SER A 19 -0.15 -0.58 -24.03
N LEU A 20 0.75 -1.53 -23.72
CA LEU A 20 0.74 -2.30 -22.47
C LEU A 20 1.04 -1.46 -21.21
N VAL A 21 1.53 -0.23 -21.35
CA VAL A 21 1.83 0.72 -20.25
C VAL A 21 0.55 1.41 -19.71
N GLY A 22 -0.61 1.07 -20.27
CA GLY A 22 -1.86 1.80 -20.12
C GLY A 22 -2.85 1.48 -18.99
N VAL A 23 -2.54 0.72 -17.93
CA VAL A 23 -3.48 0.58 -16.79
C VAL A 23 -2.78 1.03 -15.51
N GLY A 24 -3.30 2.10 -14.89
CA GLY A 24 -2.89 2.53 -13.56
C GLY A 24 -1.55 3.27 -13.48
N ALA A 25 -1.63 4.58 -13.73
CA ALA A 25 -0.70 5.63 -13.32
C ALA A 25 0.55 5.93 -14.17
N LEU A 26 0.89 7.22 -14.13
CA LEU A 26 1.86 7.91 -14.95
C LEU A 26 3.27 7.29 -14.81
N GLY A 27 3.80 6.83 -15.95
CA GLY A 27 5.22 6.82 -16.30
C GLY A 27 6.17 5.91 -15.49
N ALA A 28 6.61 4.80 -16.11
CA ALA A 28 8.01 4.34 -16.05
C ALA A 28 8.23 3.19 -17.05
N MET A 29 9.13 3.38 -18.03
CA MET A 29 9.64 2.31 -18.89
C MET A 29 11.02 1.83 -18.41
N GLY A 30 11.20 0.51 -18.41
CA GLY A 30 12.48 -0.20 -18.41
C GLY A 30 12.32 -1.53 -19.18
N PRO A 31 13.40 -2.10 -19.75
CA PRO A 31 13.31 -3.16 -20.76
C PRO A 31 12.71 -4.47 -20.21
N LEU A 32 11.58 -4.87 -20.81
CA LEU A 32 10.89 -6.14 -20.61
C LEU A 32 11.59 -7.25 -21.41
N ASP A 33 12.59 -7.88 -20.82
CA ASP A 33 13.14 -9.16 -21.30
C ASP A 33 12.94 -10.31 -20.30
N VAL A 34 12.04 -10.16 -19.33
CA VAL A 34 11.65 -11.25 -18.40
C VAL A 34 10.15 -11.49 -18.47
N LEU A 35 9.69 -11.99 -19.61
CA LEU A 35 8.45 -12.75 -19.73
C LEU A 35 8.84 -14.12 -20.31
N ALA A 36 9.68 -14.84 -19.56
CA ALA A 36 9.91 -16.26 -19.74
C ALA A 36 9.09 -16.99 -18.68
N ALA A 37 8.25 -17.91 -19.17
CA ALA A 37 7.27 -18.68 -18.44
C ALA A 37 7.75 -19.22 -17.09
N THR A 38 6.97 -18.92 -16.03
CA THR A 38 6.72 -19.88 -14.94
C THR A 38 5.21 -19.93 -14.76
N GLY A 39 4.66 -21.14 -14.73
CA GLY A 39 3.23 -21.40 -14.90
C GLY A 39 2.34 -20.56 -14.00
N SER A 40 1.33 -19.92 -14.59
CA SER A 40 0.22 -19.37 -13.82
C SER A 40 -0.47 -20.52 -13.08
N PRO A 41 -0.56 -20.50 -11.75
CA PRO A 41 -1.48 -21.37 -11.04
C PRO A 41 -2.89 -21.11 -11.60
N ALA A 42 -3.69 -22.17 -11.73
CA ALA A 42 -5.07 -22.09 -12.19
C ALA A 42 -5.78 -20.87 -11.58
N THR A 43 -6.40 -20.05 -12.42
CA THR A 43 -7.18 -18.87 -12.01
C THR A 43 -8.26 -19.31 -11.04
N LYS A 44 -8.01 -19.19 -9.73
CA LYS A 44 -9.05 -19.28 -8.71
C LYS A 44 -10.06 -18.16 -9.00
N THR A 45 -11.36 -18.47 -8.93
CA THR A 45 -12.43 -17.48 -9.08
C THR A 45 -12.19 -16.32 -8.12
N PRO A 46 -12.27 -15.05 -8.57
CA PRO A 46 -12.11 -13.90 -7.68
C PRO A 46 -13.09 -13.99 -6.51
N VAL A 47 -12.61 -13.66 -5.32
CA VAL A 47 -13.38 -13.74 -4.07
C VAL A 47 -14.14 -12.43 -3.87
N THR A 48 -15.41 -12.52 -3.50
CA THR A 48 -16.17 -11.38 -2.98
C THR A 48 -15.88 -11.27 -1.48
N SER A 49 -15.36 -10.12 -1.05
CA SER A 49 -15.08 -9.84 0.37
C SER A 49 -15.81 -8.58 0.80
N ALA A 50 -16.41 -8.61 1.99
CA ALA A 50 -16.95 -7.42 2.64
C ALA A 50 -15.84 -6.60 3.35
N LYS A 51 -14.63 -7.15 3.48
CA LYS A 51 -13.54 -6.50 4.19
C LYS A 51 -12.78 -5.52 3.29
N ASN A 52 -12.39 -4.40 3.89
CA ASN A 52 -11.43 -3.44 3.36
C ASN A 52 -10.06 -3.71 3.97
N LEU A 53 -9.00 -3.33 3.27
CA LEU A 53 -7.63 -3.40 3.76
C LEU A 53 -6.98 -2.02 3.69
N VAL A 54 -6.55 -1.49 4.82
CA VAL A 54 -5.82 -0.23 4.92
C VAL A 54 -4.45 -0.51 5.52
N ILE A 55 -3.42 -0.38 4.70
CA ILE A 55 -2.03 -0.57 5.11
C ILE A 55 -1.38 0.81 5.28
N ILE A 56 -0.94 1.13 6.48
CA ILE A 56 -0.24 2.36 6.80
C ILE A 56 1.22 2.02 7.06
N VAL A 57 2.14 2.54 6.24
CA VAL A 57 3.57 2.29 6.40
C VAL A 57 4.32 3.61 6.56
N ASN A 58 4.90 3.82 7.75
CA ASN A 58 5.91 4.84 7.93
C ASN A 58 7.26 4.32 7.42
N MET A 59 7.71 4.87 6.31
CA MET A 59 8.92 4.43 5.63
C MET A 59 10.22 4.79 6.32
N LEU A 60 10.18 5.68 7.30
CA LEU A 60 11.31 5.95 8.18
C LEU A 60 11.25 5.07 9.45
N GLY A 61 10.15 4.34 9.67
CA GLY A 61 10.00 3.51 10.86
C GLY A 61 9.61 4.32 12.10
N TYR A 62 9.67 3.70 13.26
CA TYR A 62 9.48 4.35 14.56
C TYR A 62 10.63 3.99 15.48
N ASN A 63 10.99 4.88 16.40
CA ASN A 63 12.04 4.57 17.35
C ASN A 63 11.62 3.38 18.25
N ARG A 64 12.43 2.31 18.27
CA ARG A 64 12.14 1.11 19.09
C ARG A 64 11.87 1.43 20.57
N HIS A 65 12.53 2.45 21.14
CA HIS A 65 12.40 2.80 22.55
C HIS A 65 11.12 3.58 22.87
N THR A 66 10.49 4.17 21.86
CA THR A 66 9.19 4.85 21.98
C THR A 66 8.05 3.92 21.63
N PHE A 67 8.23 3.02 20.65
CA PHE A 67 7.19 2.10 20.18
C PHE A 67 7.07 0.81 21.00
N HIS A 68 8.17 0.14 21.34
CA HIS A 68 8.07 -1.17 22.01
C HIS A 68 7.88 -0.99 23.51
N PRO A 69 6.91 -1.70 24.12
CA PRO A 69 6.78 -1.71 25.56
C PRO A 69 7.94 -2.49 26.19
N LYS A 70 8.43 -2.03 27.35
CA LYS A 70 9.52 -2.71 28.09
C LYS A 70 9.08 -4.08 28.63
N ASP A 71 7.80 -4.19 28.99
CA ASP A 71 7.15 -5.42 29.44
C ASP A 71 5.99 -5.74 28.47
N ASP A 72 5.00 -6.52 28.91
CA ASP A 72 3.78 -6.81 28.13
C ASP A 72 2.66 -5.78 28.39
N ASP A 73 3.04 -4.61 28.93
CA ASP A 73 2.14 -3.50 29.24
C ASP A 73 2.28 -2.40 28.19
N LEU A 74 1.23 -2.22 27.38
CA LEU A 74 1.17 -1.24 26.29
C LEU A 74 1.28 0.22 26.80
N ASP A 75 0.84 0.51 28.03
CA ASP A 75 0.91 1.86 28.61
C ASP A 75 2.38 2.28 28.88
N LYS A 76 3.31 1.32 28.93
CA LYS A 76 4.75 1.59 29.10
C LYS A 76 5.49 1.98 27.82
N SER A 77 4.78 2.06 26.70
CA SER A 77 5.30 2.65 25.45
C SER A 77 4.71 4.05 25.25
N PRO A 78 5.56 5.10 25.08
CA PRO A 78 5.10 6.45 24.78
C PRO A 78 4.19 6.58 23.54
N LEU A 79 4.32 5.66 22.58
CA LEU A 79 3.50 5.64 21.37
C LEU A 79 2.25 4.77 21.53
N LEU A 80 2.38 3.55 22.07
CA LEU A 80 1.23 2.65 22.24
C LEU A 80 0.26 3.14 23.32
N ALA A 81 0.73 3.89 24.32
CA ALA A 81 -0.13 4.55 25.31
C ALA A 81 -1.16 5.51 24.65
N ARG A 82 -0.86 6.06 23.46
CA ARG A 82 -1.80 6.90 22.70
C ARG A 82 -3.03 6.12 22.23
N LEU A 83 -2.89 4.81 22.03
CA LEU A 83 -3.93 3.92 21.52
C LEU A 83 -4.82 3.30 22.61
N LYS A 84 -4.72 3.75 23.87
CA LYS A 84 -5.42 3.16 25.02
C LYS A 84 -6.93 2.98 24.82
N GLY A 85 -7.58 3.92 24.14
CA GLY A 85 -9.01 3.84 23.81
C GLY A 85 -9.40 2.70 22.85
N HIS A 86 -8.41 2.08 22.20
CA HIS A 86 -8.56 1.07 21.15
C HIS A 86 -7.88 -0.26 21.47
N TYR A 87 -7.42 -0.49 22.71
CA TYR A 87 -6.69 -1.73 23.06
C TYR A 87 -7.48 -3.02 22.81
N ASN A 88 -8.80 -2.97 22.87
CA ASN A 88 -9.66 -4.11 22.56
C ASN A 88 -9.89 -4.31 21.05
N ASP A 89 -9.49 -3.33 20.23
CA ASP A 89 -9.68 -3.31 18.78
C ASP A 89 -8.35 -3.51 18.03
N LEU A 90 -7.26 -3.88 18.74
CA LEU A 90 -5.93 -4.04 18.16
C LEU A 90 -5.08 -5.14 18.80
N THR A 91 -4.10 -5.60 18.02
CA THR A 91 -3.02 -6.48 18.45
C THR A 91 -1.68 -5.87 18.05
N VAL A 92 -0.79 -5.69 19.02
CA VAL A 92 0.61 -5.30 18.81
C VAL A 92 1.47 -6.55 18.67
N PHE A 93 2.30 -6.63 17.63
CA PHE A 93 3.19 -7.76 17.41
C PHE A 93 4.61 -7.40 17.86
N LYS A 94 4.89 -7.67 19.13
CA LYS A 94 6.19 -7.41 19.74
C LYS A 94 7.23 -8.34 19.08
N ASN A 95 8.36 -7.76 18.72
CA ASN A 95 9.49 -8.44 18.10
C ASN A 95 9.25 -9.13 16.74
N ILE A 96 8.14 -8.83 16.06
CA ILE A 96 7.91 -9.33 14.71
C ILE A 96 9.00 -8.83 13.75
N MET A 97 9.38 -9.66 12.79
CA MET A 97 10.47 -9.32 11.87
C MET A 97 10.26 -9.95 10.49
N GLN A 98 11.07 -9.47 9.54
CA GLN A 98 11.27 -10.09 8.23
C GLN A 98 12.66 -10.73 8.20
N PRO A 99 12.79 -12.03 8.54
CA PRO A 99 14.08 -12.70 8.53
C PRO A 99 14.70 -12.80 7.12
N GLU A 100 13.95 -12.46 6.09
CA GLU A 100 14.34 -12.52 4.68
C GLU A 100 15.23 -11.35 4.24
N ILE A 101 15.10 -10.18 4.86
CA ILE A 101 15.64 -8.94 4.28
C ILE A 101 17.02 -8.59 4.86
N ASN A 102 17.99 -8.36 3.96
CA ASN A 102 19.31 -7.85 4.30
C ASN A 102 19.26 -6.38 4.80
N ARG A 103 20.15 -6.02 5.74
CA ARG A 103 20.26 -4.66 6.30
C ARG A 103 20.59 -3.61 5.22
N GLY A 104 20.04 -2.39 5.36
CA GLY A 104 20.40 -1.22 4.55
C GLY A 104 19.21 -0.35 4.07
N HIS A 105 19.53 0.84 3.54
CA HIS A 105 18.55 1.88 3.12
C HIS A 105 17.50 1.40 2.11
N ASN A 106 17.86 0.46 1.23
CA ASN A 106 16.95 -0.08 0.22
C ASN A 106 16.00 -1.16 0.77
N GLY A 107 16.21 -1.63 2.01
CA GLY A 107 15.42 -2.70 2.61
C GLY A 107 13.95 -2.32 2.84
N GLY A 108 13.67 -1.03 3.06
CA GLY A 108 12.31 -0.49 3.31
C GLY A 108 11.28 -0.90 2.27
N ARG A 109 11.71 -0.97 1.00
CA ARG A 109 10.86 -1.22 -0.16
C ARG A 109 10.32 -2.67 -0.22
N GLY A 110 10.88 -3.59 0.56
CA GLY A 110 10.44 -4.99 0.64
C GLY A 110 9.45 -5.27 1.77
N ILE A 111 9.05 -4.25 2.54
CA ILE A 111 8.18 -4.42 3.71
C ILE A 111 6.89 -5.17 3.35
N LEU A 112 6.23 -4.81 2.24
CA LEU A 112 5.00 -5.47 1.82
C LEU A 112 5.20 -6.73 0.97
N THR A 113 6.43 -7.06 0.57
CA THR A 113 6.71 -8.21 -0.31
C THR A 113 7.36 -9.38 0.39
N CYS A 114 7.94 -9.20 1.58
CA CYS A 114 8.69 -10.24 2.31
C CYS A 114 9.72 -11.00 1.44
N ASN A 115 10.31 -10.36 0.42
CA ASN A 115 11.26 -11.03 -0.49
C ASN A 115 12.73 -10.67 -0.15
N LYS A 116 13.64 -11.65 -0.25
CA LYS A 116 15.09 -11.52 -0.07
C LYS A 116 15.68 -10.76 -1.26
N ASN A 117 16.34 -9.63 -1.02
CA ASN A 117 17.04 -8.83 -2.03
C ASN A 117 16.15 -8.36 -3.18
N GLN A 118 15.89 -7.05 -3.24
CA GLN A 118 15.15 -6.38 -4.33
C GLN A 118 15.79 -6.45 -5.73
N LYS A 119 16.70 -7.41 -5.96
CA LYS A 119 17.45 -7.58 -7.19
C LYS A 119 16.83 -8.62 -8.10
N ASN A 120 16.21 -9.68 -7.56
CA ASN A 120 15.67 -10.79 -8.35
C ASN A 120 14.18 -11.00 -8.03
N GLY A 121 13.32 -10.68 -9.00
CA GLY A 121 11.89 -11.00 -8.97
C GLY A 121 11.59 -12.47 -9.32
N PRO A 122 10.32 -12.89 -9.24
CA PRO A 122 9.16 -12.03 -9.02
C PRO A 122 8.79 -11.80 -7.54
N PHE A 123 8.36 -10.58 -7.20
CA PHE A 123 7.75 -10.21 -5.92
C PHE A 123 6.48 -9.37 -6.15
N ILE A 124 5.44 -9.65 -5.36
CA ILE A 124 4.18 -8.91 -5.31
C ILE A 124 3.96 -8.42 -3.88
N SER A 125 3.45 -7.21 -3.71
CA SER A 125 3.14 -6.68 -2.37
C SER A 125 1.81 -7.21 -1.85
N LEU A 126 1.65 -7.24 -0.52
CA LEU A 126 0.43 -7.72 0.16
C LEU A 126 -0.85 -7.11 -0.42
N ASP A 127 -0.86 -5.80 -0.62
CA ASP A 127 -2.00 -5.06 -1.16
C ASP A 127 -2.35 -5.49 -2.60
N GLN A 128 -1.33 -5.70 -3.44
CA GLN A 128 -1.54 -6.14 -4.82
C GLN A 128 -1.94 -7.60 -4.89
N LEU A 129 -1.38 -8.46 -4.04
CA LEU A 129 -1.81 -9.84 -3.94
C LEU A 129 -3.29 -9.91 -3.54
N ALA A 130 -3.70 -9.11 -2.55
CA ALA A 130 -5.10 -8.99 -2.16
C ALA A 130 -5.96 -8.50 -3.34
N SER A 131 -5.60 -7.38 -3.99
CA SER A 131 -6.38 -6.78 -5.08
C SER A 131 -6.55 -7.70 -6.30
N GLN A 132 -5.56 -8.55 -6.58
CA GLN A 132 -5.62 -9.56 -7.65
C GLN A 132 -6.66 -10.66 -7.36
N HIS A 133 -6.78 -11.09 -6.11
CA HIS A 133 -7.73 -12.13 -5.71
C HIS A 133 -9.15 -11.61 -5.50
N LEU A 134 -9.31 -10.33 -5.19
CA LEU A 134 -10.62 -9.74 -4.94
C LEU A 134 -11.38 -9.44 -6.24
N GLN A 135 -12.69 -9.69 -6.21
CA GLN A 135 -13.60 -9.17 -7.22
C GLN A 135 -13.70 -7.64 -7.10
N GLN A 136 -13.73 -6.92 -8.22
CA GLN A 136 -13.90 -5.47 -8.18
C GLN A 136 -15.34 -5.10 -7.85
N THR A 137 -15.57 -4.62 -6.64
CA THR A 137 -16.88 -4.12 -6.16
C THR A 137 -16.88 -2.61 -5.91
N THR A 138 -15.76 -1.92 -6.18
CA THR A 138 -15.55 -0.50 -5.95
C THR A 138 -14.92 0.18 -7.17
N ARG A 139 -14.88 1.52 -7.20
CA ARG A 139 -14.26 2.27 -8.31
C ARG A 139 -12.81 1.87 -8.55
N TYR A 140 -12.03 1.71 -7.48
CA TYR A 140 -10.62 1.33 -7.51
C TYR A 140 -10.40 0.09 -6.64
N LYS A 141 -9.82 -0.98 -7.19
CA LYS A 141 -9.44 -2.14 -6.37
C LYS A 141 -8.39 -1.80 -5.31
N SER A 142 -7.39 -1.01 -5.70
CA SER A 142 -6.30 -0.58 -4.84
C SER A 142 -5.96 0.90 -5.07
N VAL A 143 -5.77 1.67 -4.00
CA VAL A 143 -5.38 3.09 -4.04
C VAL A 143 -4.15 3.30 -3.17
N HIS A 144 -3.13 3.98 -3.70
CA HIS A 144 -1.87 4.21 -2.98
C HIS A 144 -1.62 5.70 -2.82
N ILE A 145 -1.42 6.14 -1.58
CA ILE A 145 -1.32 7.56 -1.19
C ILE A 145 -0.06 7.75 -0.33
N GLY A 146 0.65 8.86 -0.52
CA GLY A 146 1.75 9.28 0.36
C GLY A 146 3.13 9.27 -0.28
N ASN A 147 4.17 9.28 0.54
CA ASN A 147 5.50 9.75 0.16
C ASN A 147 6.44 8.71 -0.48
N LYS A 148 6.17 7.41 -0.48
CA LYS A 148 7.06 6.48 -1.21
C LYS A 148 6.30 5.33 -1.83
N THR A 149 6.71 4.95 -3.03
CA THR A 149 6.20 3.74 -3.63
C THR A 149 6.86 2.52 -3.02
N ILE A 150 6.03 1.72 -2.34
CA ILE A 150 6.37 0.40 -1.77
C ILE A 150 5.49 -0.72 -2.30
N VAL A 151 4.73 -0.41 -3.34
CA VAL A 151 3.74 -1.28 -3.93
C VAL A 151 4.29 -1.91 -5.20
N TRP A 152 4.14 -3.22 -5.31
CA TRP A 152 4.69 -4.03 -6.38
C TRP A 152 3.60 -4.94 -6.93
N ASN A 153 3.27 -4.80 -8.21
CA ASN A 153 2.27 -5.66 -8.85
C ASN A 153 2.82 -7.09 -9.09
N LYS A 154 1.97 -7.97 -9.62
CA LYS A 154 2.34 -9.36 -9.93
C LYS A 154 3.53 -9.52 -10.88
N ASP A 155 3.80 -8.51 -11.71
CA ASP A 155 4.94 -8.46 -12.64
C ASP A 155 6.19 -7.83 -11.99
N SER A 156 6.18 -7.64 -10.66
CA SER A 156 7.26 -6.98 -9.89
C SER A 156 7.52 -5.54 -10.33
N ARG A 157 6.49 -4.87 -10.84
CA ARG A 157 6.57 -3.47 -11.25
C ARG A 157 6.02 -2.58 -10.15
N ILE A 158 6.72 -1.47 -9.97
CA ILE A 158 6.32 -0.38 -9.10
C ILE A 158 4.95 0.13 -9.56
N VAL A 159 3.95 0.08 -8.67
CA VAL A 159 2.64 0.69 -8.93
C VAL A 159 2.68 2.12 -8.43
N PRO A 160 2.49 3.14 -9.27
CA PRO A 160 2.66 4.51 -8.83
C PRO A 160 1.74 4.86 -7.65
N THR A 161 2.30 5.65 -6.75
CA THR A 161 1.60 6.23 -5.60
C THR A 161 1.17 7.64 -5.99
N LEU A 162 0.05 8.13 -5.44
CA LEU A 162 -0.32 9.56 -5.47
C LEU A 162 0.69 10.31 -4.58
N HIS A 163 1.90 10.42 -5.12
CA HIS A 163 3.09 10.79 -4.40
C HIS A 163 3.13 12.29 -4.18
N GLU A 164 3.09 12.70 -2.90
CA GLU A 164 3.09 14.11 -2.49
C GLU A 164 2.02 14.96 -3.20
N ALA A 165 1.03 14.29 -3.79
CA ALA A 165 -0.08 14.91 -4.45
C ALA A 165 -0.90 15.53 -3.33
N GLY A 166 -0.95 16.87 -3.26
CA GLY A 166 -1.68 17.56 -2.20
C GLY A 166 -3.11 17.03 -2.05
N PRO A 167 -3.79 17.30 -0.92
CA PRO A 167 -5.10 16.74 -0.61
C PRO A 167 -6.12 16.85 -1.75
N GLU A 168 -6.08 17.95 -2.51
CA GLU A 168 -6.93 18.18 -3.69
C GLU A 168 -6.74 17.14 -4.80
N VAL A 169 -5.50 16.75 -5.12
CA VAL A 169 -5.24 15.79 -6.19
C VAL A 169 -5.70 14.39 -5.79
N VAL A 170 -5.48 14.01 -4.53
CA VAL A 170 -5.97 12.75 -3.97
C VAL A 170 -7.50 12.72 -3.96
N PHE A 171 -8.13 13.82 -3.52
CA PHE A 171 -9.57 13.97 -3.53
C PHE A 171 -10.13 13.87 -4.96
N ASN A 172 -9.56 14.58 -5.93
CA ASN A 172 -9.98 14.53 -7.32
C ASN A 172 -9.76 13.14 -7.95
N HIS A 173 -8.73 12.40 -7.55
CA HIS A 173 -8.55 11.02 -7.98
C HIS A 173 -9.68 10.12 -7.46
N LEU A 174 -10.03 10.25 -6.17
CA LEU A 174 -11.04 9.43 -5.52
C LEU A 174 -12.47 9.81 -5.91
N PHE A 175 -12.79 11.09 -5.98
CA PHE A 175 -14.16 11.62 -6.07
C PHE A 175 -14.40 12.51 -7.30
N GLY A 176 -13.37 12.80 -8.10
CA GLY A 176 -13.49 13.60 -9.31
C GLY A 176 -14.00 12.82 -10.54
N GLN A 177 -14.41 13.59 -11.55
CA GLN A 177 -14.88 13.03 -12.82
C GLN A 177 -13.73 12.45 -13.63
N THR A 178 -13.85 11.19 -14.04
CA THR A 178 -12.93 10.56 -14.98
C THR A 178 -13.31 10.93 -16.42
N PRO A 179 -12.35 11.32 -17.30
CA PRO A 179 -12.59 11.54 -18.73
C PRO A 179 -12.93 10.24 -19.48
N THR A 180 -14.20 9.83 -19.45
CA THR A 180 -14.69 8.56 -20.01
C THR A 180 -14.41 8.42 -21.52
N ASP A 181 -14.46 9.52 -22.28
CA ASP A 181 -14.17 9.51 -23.72
C ASP A 181 -12.71 9.14 -24.02
N GLN A 182 -11.76 9.65 -23.22
CA GLN A 182 -10.35 9.31 -23.38
C GLN A 182 -10.10 7.83 -23.05
N LEU A 183 -10.76 7.33 -22.00
CA LEU A 183 -10.67 5.94 -21.60
C LEU A 183 -11.30 5.00 -22.64
N ALA A 184 -12.43 5.38 -23.23
CA ALA A 184 -13.07 4.64 -24.31
C ALA A 184 -12.18 4.58 -25.57
N LYS A 185 -11.56 5.70 -25.96
CA LYS A 185 -10.59 5.74 -27.08
C LYS A 185 -9.36 4.85 -26.81
N LYS A 186 -8.90 4.81 -25.56
CA LYS A 186 -7.79 3.94 -25.15
C LYS A 186 -8.16 2.46 -25.27
N LEU A 187 -9.33 2.07 -24.75
CA LEU A 187 -9.85 0.70 -24.88
C LEU A 187 -9.99 0.29 -26.35
N GLN A 188 -10.52 1.18 -27.20
CA GLN A 188 -10.63 0.92 -28.64
C GLN A 188 -9.25 0.73 -29.30
N SER A 189 -8.28 1.56 -28.94
CA SER A 189 -6.90 1.43 -29.43
C SER A 189 -6.26 0.09 -29.05
N VAL A 190 -6.45 -0.37 -27.81
CA VAL A 190 -5.93 -1.66 -27.35
C VAL A 190 -6.60 -2.83 -28.10
N ARG A 191 -7.93 -2.79 -28.28
CA ARG A 191 -8.67 -3.79 -29.07
C ARG A 191 -8.18 -3.87 -30.51
N ALA A 192 -7.98 -2.73 -31.17
CA ALA A 192 -7.46 -2.69 -32.53
C ALA A 192 -6.03 -3.26 -32.61
N MET A 193 -5.20 -3.01 -31.60
CA MET A 193 -3.86 -3.57 -31.52
C MET A 193 -3.88 -5.09 -31.32
N HIS A 194 -4.73 -5.59 -30.42
CA HIS A 194 -4.92 -7.01 -30.19
C HIS A 194 -5.32 -7.75 -31.49
N GLN A 195 -6.25 -7.18 -32.25
CA GLN A 195 -6.68 -7.75 -33.54
C GLN A 195 -5.57 -7.78 -34.61
N SER A 196 -4.65 -6.82 -34.57
CA SER A 196 -3.56 -6.68 -35.54
C SER A 196 -2.25 -7.39 -35.14
N LEU A 197 -2.21 -8.09 -34.00
CA LEU A 197 -1.03 -8.86 -33.58
C LEU A 197 -0.64 -9.92 -34.62
N PRO A 198 0.64 -9.99 -35.04
CA PRO A 198 1.12 -11.01 -35.96
C PRO A 198 0.91 -12.43 -35.41
N GLN A 199 0.58 -13.38 -36.28
CA GLN A 199 0.33 -14.78 -35.90
C GLN A 199 1.49 -15.42 -35.10
N LYS A 200 2.74 -15.05 -35.42
CA LYS A 200 3.95 -15.53 -34.72
C LYS A 200 4.08 -14.98 -33.29
N SER A 201 3.51 -13.81 -32.99
CA SER A 201 3.61 -13.13 -31.69
C SER A 201 2.36 -13.31 -30.83
N ARG A 202 1.26 -13.83 -31.39
CA ARG A 202 -0.03 -13.99 -30.71
C ARG A 202 0.08 -14.74 -29.39
N ALA A 203 0.72 -15.90 -29.40
CA ALA A 203 0.79 -16.77 -28.22
C ALA A 203 1.47 -16.11 -27.01
N VAL A 204 2.38 -15.15 -27.23
CA VAL A 204 3.13 -14.48 -26.17
C VAL A 204 2.38 -13.27 -25.60
N TYR A 205 1.58 -12.55 -26.41
CA TYR A 205 0.98 -11.28 -26.01
C TYR A 205 -0.54 -11.31 -25.82
N ILE A 206 -1.26 -12.34 -26.31
CA ILE A 206 -2.73 -12.40 -26.22
C ILE A 206 -3.18 -12.25 -24.76
N ALA A 207 -2.66 -13.06 -23.84
CA ALA A 207 -3.11 -13.04 -22.44
C ALA A 207 -2.91 -11.66 -21.78
N ALA A 208 -1.76 -11.02 -22.04
CA ALA A 208 -1.49 -9.68 -21.51
C ALA A 208 -2.41 -8.60 -22.12
N MET A 209 -2.74 -8.72 -23.41
CA MET A 209 -3.68 -7.82 -24.08
C MET A 209 -5.12 -8.03 -23.59
N GLU A 210 -5.58 -9.27 -23.45
CA GLU A 210 -6.89 -9.61 -22.93
C GLU A 210 -7.08 -9.10 -21.50
N GLU A 211 -6.07 -9.25 -20.65
CA GLU A 211 -6.08 -8.70 -19.31
C GLU A 211 -6.17 -7.16 -19.32
N HIS A 212 -5.38 -6.51 -20.18
CA HIS A 212 -5.38 -5.06 -20.31
C HIS A 212 -6.71 -4.52 -20.83
N GLU A 213 -7.29 -5.16 -21.84
CA GLU A 213 -8.62 -4.83 -22.36
C GLU A 213 -9.68 -4.98 -21.28
N LYS A 214 -9.64 -6.09 -20.52
CA LYS A 214 -10.57 -6.33 -19.42
C LYS A 214 -10.45 -5.25 -18.34
N ALA A 215 -9.23 -4.90 -17.95
CA ALA A 215 -8.98 -3.85 -16.97
C ALA A 215 -9.51 -2.48 -17.44
N LEU A 216 -9.22 -2.06 -18.68
CA LEU A 216 -9.74 -0.81 -19.25
C LEU A 216 -11.27 -0.81 -19.40
N ALA A 217 -11.86 -1.95 -19.77
CA ALA A 217 -13.31 -2.08 -19.87
C ALA A 217 -13.98 -1.93 -18.49
N THR A 218 -13.43 -2.59 -17.47
CA THR A 218 -13.90 -2.44 -16.09
C THR A 218 -13.71 -1.01 -15.58
N ASP A 219 -12.56 -0.37 -15.85
CA ASP A 219 -12.34 1.02 -15.48
C ASP A 219 -13.35 1.97 -16.14
N LEU A 220 -13.68 1.74 -17.41
CA LEU A 220 -14.66 2.56 -18.13
C LEU A 220 -16.08 2.36 -17.58
N GLU A 221 -16.45 1.14 -17.25
CA GLU A 221 -17.73 0.83 -16.61
C GLU A 221 -17.86 1.59 -15.28
N TRP A 222 -16.85 1.49 -14.42
CA TRP A 222 -16.87 2.17 -13.12
C TRP A 222 -16.77 3.70 -13.23
N ALA A 223 -16.02 4.22 -14.20
CA ALA A 223 -15.91 5.65 -14.46
C ALA A 223 -17.24 6.30 -14.90
N ARG A 224 -18.17 5.51 -15.44
CA ARG A 224 -19.51 5.98 -15.85
C ARG A 224 -20.53 5.97 -14.71
N LYS A 225 -20.24 5.33 -13.58
CA LYS A 225 -21.15 5.32 -12.44
C LYS A 225 -21.22 6.74 -11.83
N PRO A 226 -22.39 7.15 -11.29
CA PRO A 226 -22.52 8.44 -10.63
C PRO A 226 -21.47 8.64 -9.54
N LEU A 227 -20.96 9.86 -9.43
CA LEU A 227 -20.08 10.24 -8.33
C LEU A 227 -20.91 10.48 -7.07
N PRO A 228 -20.42 10.03 -5.90
CA PRO A 228 -21.02 10.43 -4.63
C PRO A 228 -20.81 11.93 -4.42
N ASN A 229 -21.76 12.60 -3.77
CA ASN A 229 -21.56 13.96 -3.31
C ASN A 229 -20.81 13.93 -1.97
N VAL A 230 -19.55 14.36 -1.97
CA VAL A 230 -18.68 14.34 -0.79
C VAL A 230 -18.10 15.74 -0.61
N GLU A 231 -18.37 16.35 0.53
CA GLU A 231 -17.75 17.62 0.92
C GLU A 231 -16.48 17.34 1.71
N PHE A 232 -15.35 17.92 1.28
CA PHE A 232 -14.07 17.76 1.93
C PHE A 232 -13.21 19.00 1.73
N ASP A 233 -12.69 19.57 2.81
CA ASP A 233 -11.79 20.72 2.73
C ASP A 233 -10.36 20.27 2.43
N THR A 234 -9.97 20.43 1.17
CA THR A 234 -8.63 20.13 0.67
C THR A 234 -7.61 21.23 0.97
N LYS A 235 -8.03 22.39 1.51
CA LYS A 235 -7.17 23.55 1.77
C LYS A 235 -6.41 23.45 3.08
N LEU A 236 -6.82 22.59 4.01
CA LEU A 236 -6.16 22.39 5.31
C LEU A 236 -4.83 21.62 5.19
N HIS A 237 -3.77 22.26 4.70
CA HIS A 237 -2.45 21.63 4.63
C HIS A 237 -1.38 22.50 5.30
N LEU A 238 -0.74 21.96 6.35
CA LEU A 238 0.49 22.51 6.88
C LEU A 238 1.62 22.15 5.91
N THR A 239 2.42 23.13 5.51
CA THR A 239 3.58 22.93 4.62
C THR A 239 4.91 22.97 5.38
N ASP A 240 5.91 22.22 4.92
CA ASP A 240 7.31 22.46 5.28
C ASP A 240 7.89 23.66 4.52
N HIS A 241 9.16 23.95 4.76
CA HIS A 241 9.92 24.99 4.06
C HIS A 241 10.09 24.76 2.55
N HIS A 242 9.73 23.57 2.04
CA HIS A 242 9.68 23.25 0.62
C HIS A 242 8.25 23.30 0.05
N GLY A 243 7.26 23.73 0.83
CA GLY A 243 5.85 23.77 0.41
C GLY A 243 5.16 22.40 0.43
N ARG A 244 5.78 21.35 1.00
CA ARG A 244 5.21 19.99 1.05
C ARG A 244 4.34 19.81 2.27
N GLY A 245 3.22 19.12 2.13
CA GLY A 245 2.32 18.82 3.23
C GLY A 245 2.95 17.97 4.35
N VAL A 246 2.96 18.41 5.62
CA VAL A 246 3.75 17.74 6.69
C VAL A 246 3.01 16.96 7.77
N MET A 247 1.83 17.39 8.22
CA MET A 247 1.16 16.76 9.37
C MET A 247 -0.36 16.61 9.17
N ALA A 248 -1.08 17.72 9.00
CA ALA A 248 -2.50 17.72 8.65
C ALA A 248 -2.83 16.86 7.40
N PRO A 249 -1.96 16.81 6.37
CA PRO A 249 -2.22 15.99 5.19
C PRO A 249 -2.29 14.49 5.47
N PHE A 250 -1.61 13.98 6.49
CA PHE A 250 -1.73 12.56 6.82
C PHE A 250 -3.11 12.22 7.38
N GLU A 251 -3.61 13.05 8.31
CA GLU A 251 -4.98 12.95 8.83
C GLU A 251 -6.01 13.07 7.68
N GLN A 252 -5.82 14.03 6.78
CA GLN A 252 -6.67 14.17 5.59
C GLN A 252 -6.61 12.96 4.66
N HIS A 253 -5.44 12.34 4.46
CA HIS A 253 -5.33 11.09 3.69
C HIS A 253 -6.15 9.97 4.32
N LEU A 254 -6.07 9.82 5.65
CA LEU A 254 -6.85 8.81 6.38
C LEU A 254 -8.36 9.12 6.30
N GLU A 255 -8.75 10.38 6.42
CA GLU A 255 -10.16 10.79 6.27
C GLU A 255 -10.68 10.54 4.85
N MET A 256 -9.88 10.81 3.81
CA MET A 256 -10.25 10.46 2.43
C MET A 256 -10.33 8.96 2.21
N ILE A 257 -9.50 8.14 2.87
CA ILE A 257 -9.61 6.68 2.84
C ILE A 257 -10.93 6.24 3.49
N LYS A 258 -11.30 6.81 4.65
CA LYS A 258 -12.58 6.53 5.31
C LYS A 258 -13.77 6.86 4.37
N LEU A 259 -13.77 8.06 3.79
CA LEU A 259 -14.80 8.48 2.83
C LEU A 259 -14.82 7.57 1.60
N ALA A 260 -13.65 7.13 1.13
CA ALA A 260 -13.56 6.22 0.00
C ALA A 260 -14.15 4.84 0.30
N ILE A 261 -14.00 4.34 1.53
CA ILE A 261 -14.66 3.12 2.01
C ILE A 261 -16.19 3.35 2.06
N GLN A 262 -16.65 4.43 2.70
CA GLN A 262 -18.08 4.76 2.84
C GLN A 262 -18.81 4.85 1.49
N HIS A 263 -18.14 5.35 0.46
CA HIS A 263 -18.73 5.58 -0.86
C HIS A 263 -18.28 4.57 -1.93
N ASN A 264 -17.75 3.40 -1.55
CA ASN A 264 -17.32 2.34 -2.48
C ASN A 264 -16.33 2.83 -3.56
N ARG A 265 -15.46 3.76 -3.19
CA ARG A 265 -14.44 4.33 -4.07
C ARG A 265 -13.14 3.54 -4.05
N GLY A 266 -12.86 2.80 -2.98
CA GLY A 266 -11.76 1.85 -2.94
C GLY A 266 -11.98 0.72 -1.95
N GLN A 267 -11.18 -0.34 -2.03
CA GLN A 267 -11.25 -1.48 -1.11
C GLN A 267 -9.89 -1.79 -0.45
N VAL A 268 -8.80 -1.71 -1.21
CA VAL A 268 -7.44 -1.86 -0.69
C VAL A 268 -6.74 -0.50 -0.74
N PHE A 269 -6.13 -0.09 0.35
CA PHE A 269 -5.45 1.20 0.48
C PHE A 269 -4.05 0.99 1.03
N VAL A 270 -3.07 1.67 0.44
CA VAL A 270 -1.73 1.80 1.02
C VAL A 270 -1.48 3.29 1.26
N ALA A 271 -1.26 3.66 2.50
CA ALA A 271 -0.93 5.02 2.91
C ALA A 271 0.45 5.07 3.54
N SER A 272 1.16 6.17 3.32
CA SER A 272 2.35 6.50 4.11
C SER A 272 2.25 7.94 4.60
N PRO A 273 2.69 8.23 5.85
CA PRO A 273 2.85 9.61 6.29
C PRO A 273 3.73 10.39 5.30
N PRO A 274 3.49 11.71 5.16
CA PRO A 274 4.27 12.55 4.27
C PRO A 274 5.75 12.59 4.69
N PHE A 275 6.61 13.04 3.78
CA PHE A 275 7.97 13.40 4.17
C PHE A 275 7.88 14.65 5.06
N VAL A 276 8.35 14.56 6.30
CA VAL A 276 8.43 15.72 7.18
C VAL A 276 9.87 16.20 7.22
N ASP A 277 10.09 17.39 6.67
CA ASP A 277 11.33 18.13 6.79
C ASP A 277 11.23 19.20 7.89
N LYS A 278 12.20 20.11 7.99
CA LYS A 278 12.08 21.26 8.89
C LYS A 278 10.78 22.02 8.59
N THR A 279 9.99 22.27 9.62
CA THR A 279 8.72 23.01 9.50
C THR A 279 8.88 24.40 10.09
N ASP A 280 8.10 25.36 9.60
CA ASP A 280 8.04 26.70 10.20
C ASP A 280 7.28 26.72 11.55
N HIS A 281 6.70 25.58 11.96
CA HIS A 281 5.83 25.44 13.13
C HIS A 281 6.40 24.54 14.25
N GLY A 282 7.71 24.62 14.51
CA GLY A 282 8.31 24.08 15.75
C GLY A 282 9.12 22.79 15.61
N VAL A 283 9.09 22.11 14.45
CA VAL A 283 10.02 21.01 14.15
C VAL A 283 11.27 21.56 13.46
N GLN A 284 12.35 21.72 14.24
CA GLN A 284 13.59 22.39 13.79
C GLN A 284 14.48 21.54 12.88
N LEU A 285 14.26 20.22 12.84
CA LEU A 285 14.96 19.25 12.00
C LEU A 285 13.93 18.33 11.34
N GLY A 286 14.13 17.94 10.08
CA GLY A 286 13.28 16.94 9.44
C GLY A 286 13.28 15.60 10.17
N TYR A 287 12.21 14.80 10.01
CA TYR A 287 12.02 13.54 10.75
C TYR A 287 13.19 12.57 10.59
N HIS A 288 13.74 12.49 9.38
CA HIS A 288 14.91 11.66 9.11
C HIS A 288 16.12 12.09 9.96
N ALA A 289 16.39 13.40 10.02
CA ALA A 289 17.48 13.95 10.82
C ALA A 289 17.21 13.80 12.33
N LEU A 290 15.97 14.04 12.77
CA LEU A 290 15.54 13.77 14.15
C LEU A 290 15.82 12.32 14.54
N GLY A 291 15.47 11.38 13.66
CA GLY A 291 15.69 9.95 13.84
C GLY A 291 17.15 9.55 14.04
N HIS A 292 18.06 10.09 13.22
CA HIS A 292 19.49 9.85 13.36
C HIS A 292 20.09 10.51 14.62
N ARG A 293 19.58 11.68 15.00
CA ARG A 293 20.20 12.57 15.99
C ARG A 293 19.49 12.58 17.34
N ALA A 294 18.45 11.76 17.53
CA ALA A 294 17.67 11.71 18.77
C ALA A 294 18.50 11.39 20.02
N HIS A 295 19.68 10.78 19.86
CA HIS A 295 20.60 10.48 20.96
C HIS A 295 21.49 11.67 21.35
N GLU A 296 21.55 12.74 20.54
CA GLU A 296 22.46 13.87 20.74
C GLU A 296 21.95 14.86 21.80
N SER A 297 20.63 15.04 21.94
CA SER A 297 20.06 15.90 22.99
C SER A 297 18.60 15.56 23.33
N PRO A 298 18.15 15.88 24.56
CA PRO A 298 16.75 15.72 24.96
C PRO A 298 15.76 16.49 24.07
N ASP A 299 16.14 17.64 23.54
CA ASP A 299 15.26 18.45 22.67
C ASP A 299 15.04 17.80 21.30
N ILE A 300 16.09 17.23 20.71
CA ILE A 300 15.97 16.48 19.44
C ILE A 300 15.12 15.22 19.66
N TYR A 301 15.34 14.50 20.76
CA TYR A 301 14.50 13.37 21.14
C TYR A 301 13.02 13.77 21.30
N LYS A 302 12.74 14.87 22.00
CA LYS A 302 11.38 15.38 22.19
C LYS A 302 10.72 15.75 20.86
N GLY A 303 11.46 16.36 19.94
CA GLY A 303 10.97 16.65 18.58
C GLY A 303 10.62 15.40 17.79
N MET A 304 11.48 14.37 17.82
CA MET A 304 11.22 13.07 17.20
C MET A 304 9.96 12.42 17.81
N LEU A 305 9.88 12.35 19.14
CA LEU A 305 8.78 11.74 19.86
C LEU A 305 7.45 12.45 19.56
N GLY A 306 7.44 13.78 19.54
CA GLY A 306 6.23 14.56 19.25
C GLY A 306 5.66 14.26 17.86
N LEU A 307 6.52 14.12 16.85
CA LEU A 307 6.10 13.74 15.50
C LEU A 307 5.59 12.29 15.43
N GLU A 308 6.26 11.36 16.10
CA GLU A 308 5.79 9.96 16.18
C GLU A 308 4.44 9.85 16.91
N GLN A 309 4.25 10.63 17.97
CA GLN A 309 2.97 10.72 18.70
C GLN A 309 1.87 11.32 17.83
N HIS A 310 2.16 12.35 17.03
CA HIS A 310 1.21 12.91 16.07
C HIS A 310 0.72 11.85 15.07
N PHE A 311 1.62 11.01 14.53
CA PHE A 311 1.20 9.92 13.65
C PHE A 311 0.32 8.87 14.36
N MET A 312 0.58 8.59 15.65
CA MET A 312 -0.30 7.75 16.46
C MET A 312 -1.65 8.41 16.70
N ASP A 313 -1.68 9.72 16.92
CA ASP A 313 -2.93 10.46 17.10
C ASP A 313 -3.78 10.46 15.82
N CYS A 314 -3.16 10.58 14.64
CA CYS A 314 -3.86 10.39 13.36
C CYS A 314 -4.47 8.98 13.24
N LEU A 315 -3.72 7.93 13.65
CA LEU A 315 -4.23 6.56 13.66
C LEU A 315 -5.40 6.41 14.64
N VAL A 316 -5.29 6.96 15.86
CA VAL A 316 -6.36 6.97 16.87
C VAL A 316 -7.61 7.65 16.32
N GLY A 317 -7.46 8.82 15.69
CA GLY A 317 -8.56 9.55 15.07
C GLY A 317 -9.25 8.73 13.98
N PHE A 318 -8.47 8.10 13.10
CA PHE A 318 -8.98 7.22 12.05
C PHE A 318 -9.71 5.98 12.58
N MET A 319 -9.15 5.29 13.58
CA MET A 319 -9.82 4.15 14.22
C MET A 319 -11.11 4.56 14.92
N THR A 320 -11.10 5.72 15.60
CA THR A 320 -12.27 6.27 16.29
C THR A 320 -13.38 6.61 15.31
N SER A 321 -13.05 7.24 14.18
CA SER A 321 -14.04 7.61 13.17
C SER A 321 -14.62 6.36 12.49
N LEU A 322 -13.79 5.37 12.13
CA LEU A 322 -14.27 4.09 11.59
C LEU A 322 -15.17 3.35 12.59
N LYS A 323 -14.83 3.34 13.89
CA LYS A 323 -15.64 2.69 14.93
C LYS A 323 -17.00 3.38 15.08
N THR A 324 -17.01 4.71 15.07
CA THR A 324 -18.23 5.52 15.15
C THR A 324 -19.17 5.23 13.98
N GLU A 325 -18.60 5.09 12.77
CA GLU A 325 -19.32 4.76 11.54
C GLU A 325 -19.64 3.25 11.40
N LYS A 326 -19.28 2.42 12.39
CA LYS A 326 -19.43 0.96 12.37
C LYS A 326 -18.71 0.27 11.20
N LEU A 327 -17.61 0.85 10.75
CA LEU A 327 -16.76 0.34 9.66
C LEU A 327 -15.49 -0.35 10.17
N LEU A 328 -15.13 -0.19 11.45
CA LEU A 328 -13.88 -0.72 11.98
C LEU A 328 -13.79 -2.25 11.86
N ASP A 329 -14.86 -2.98 12.18
CA ASP A 329 -14.89 -4.45 12.06
C ASP A 329 -14.85 -4.93 10.60
N ASP A 330 -15.19 -4.07 9.64
CA ASP A 330 -15.11 -4.36 8.20
C ASP A 330 -13.84 -3.79 7.56
N THR A 331 -12.93 -3.23 8.35
CA THR A 331 -11.68 -2.62 7.85
C THR A 331 -10.48 -3.20 8.58
N VAL A 332 -9.71 -4.04 7.89
CA VAL A 332 -8.42 -4.51 8.37
C VAL A 332 -7.42 -3.36 8.29
N ILE A 333 -6.89 -2.90 9.42
CA ILE A 333 -5.87 -1.86 9.48
C ILE A 333 -4.54 -2.50 9.86
N LEU A 334 -3.57 -2.43 8.95
CA LEU A 334 -2.20 -2.85 9.19
C LEU A 334 -1.31 -1.61 9.29
N PHE A 335 -0.92 -1.24 10.50
CA PHE A 335 -0.02 -0.12 10.74
C PHE A 335 1.40 -0.61 11.01
N MET A 336 2.38 -0.04 10.30
CA MET A 336 3.75 -0.54 10.31
C MET A 336 4.81 0.55 10.22
N GLY A 337 5.94 0.32 10.87
CA GLY A 337 7.21 0.97 10.54
C GLY A 337 8.01 0.11 9.57
N ALA A 338 8.49 0.69 8.46
CA ALA A 338 9.39 -0.03 7.55
C ALA A 338 10.77 -0.33 8.19
N PHE A 339 11.09 0.33 9.30
CA PHE A 339 12.28 0.13 10.12
C PHE A 339 11.93 0.23 11.61
N SER A 340 12.76 -0.35 12.47
CA SER A 340 12.65 -0.27 13.94
C SER A 340 13.50 0.84 14.57
N SER A 341 14.24 1.57 13.74
CA SER A 341 14.92 2.79 14.14
C SER A 341 15.07 3.68 12.91
N PRO A 342 14.51 4.90 12.93
CA PRO A 342 14.68 5.86 11.84
C PRO A 342 16.13 6.21 11.55
N GLY A 343 17.03 6.13 12.54
CA GLY A 343 18.46 6.37 12.35
C GLY A 343 19.30 5.10 12.08
N GLY A 344 18.86 3.94 12.55
CA GLY A 344 19.60 2.68 12.44
C GLY A 344 19.27 1.85 11.21
N HIS A 345 18.14 2.14 10.53
CA HIS A 345 17.62 1.35 9.40
C HIS A 345 17.55 -0.17 9.67
N SER A 346 17.36 -0.54 10.94
CA SER A 346 17.18 -1.95 11.34
C SER A 346 15.80 -2.44 10.94
N ARG A 347 15.72 -3.69 10.52
CA ARG A 347 14.46 -4.40 10.17
C ARG A 347 14.10 -5.50 11.16
N GLU A 348 14.88 -5.62 12.21
CA GLU A 348 14.55 -6.46 13.36
C GLU A 348 13.58 -5.69 14.25
N TYR A 349 12.56 -6.35 14.79
CA TYR A 349 11.60 -5.76 15.74
C TYR A 349 10.79 -4.62 15.12
N LEU A 350 10.04 -4.93 14.06
CA LEU A 350 9.28 -3.95 13.30
C LEU A 350 8.10 -3.42 14.12
N PRO A 351 7.94 -2.09 14.26
CA PRO A 351 6.72 -1.50 14.78
C PRO A 351 5.51 -2.01 13.97
N THR A 352 4.63 -2.81 14.57
CA THR A 352 3.55 -3.49 13.85
C THR A 352 2.30 -3.59 14.72
N ILE A 353 1.18 -3.10 14.20
CA ILE A 353 -0.14 -3.16 14.80
C ILE A 353 -1.13 -3.67 13.75
N LEU A 354 -1.95 -4.65 14.13
CA LEU A 354 -3.15 -5.04 13.40
C LEU A 354 -4.36 -4.55 14.18
N ALA A 355 -5.29 -3.86 13.54
CA ALA A 355 -6.50 -3.36 14.17
C ALA A 355 -7.74 -3.57 13.29
N GLY A 356 -8.92 -3.62 13.92
CA GLY A 356 -10.21 -3.77 13.26
C GLY A 356 -10.36 -5.09 12.51
N GLY A 357 -11.13 -5.08 11.42
CA GLY A 357 -11.27 -6.22 10.51
C GLY A 357 -12.01 -7.43 11.08
N GLY A 358 -12.55 -7.34 12.30
CA GLY A 358 -13.26 -8.42 12.98
C GLY A 358 -12.34 -9.53 13.48
N PHE A 359 -11.06 -9.22 13.72
CA PHE A 359 -10.12 -10.14 14.38
C PHE A 359 -10.42 -10.25 15.88
N LYS A 360 -10.11 -11.40 16.46
CA LYS A 360 -10.02 -11.61 17.91
C LYS A 360 -8.72 -11.03 18.45
N HIS A 361 -8.72 -9.73 18.68
CA HIS A 361 -7.55 -9.00 19.15
C HIS A 361 -7.04 -9.46 20.52
N GLN A 362 -5.72 -9.49 20.68
CA GLN A 362 -5.02 -10.06 21.84
C GLN A 362 -4.28 -9.01 22.68
N GLY A 363 -4.33 -7.73 22.30
CA GLY A 363 -3.53 -6.66 22.90
C GLY A 363 -2.06 -6.73 22.48
N LEU A 364 -1.33 -7.77 22.90
CA LEU A 364 0.08 -7.96 22.58
C LEU A 364 0.41 -9.45 22.30
N ILE A 365 1.17 -9.71 21.23
CA ILE A 365 1.71 -11.03 20.89
C ILE A 365 3.24 -10.94 20.81
N GLU A 366 3.92 -11.79 21.56
CA GLU A 366 5.37 -11.99 21.46
C GLU A 366 5.69 -12.91 20.27
N CYS A 367 6.47 -12.39 19.32
CA CYS A 367 6.81 -13.08 18.07
C CYS A 367 8.15 -13.82 18.11
N LYS A 368 8.88 -13.77 19.23
CA LYS A 368 10.12 -14.54 19.44
C LYS A 368 10.02 -15.49 20.63
N GLU A 369 10.82 -16.55 20.57
CA GLU A 369 11.10 -17.42 21.70
C GLU A 369 12.62 -17.52 21.84
N GLY A 370 13.18 -16.79 22.81
CA GLY A 370 14.61 -16.52 22.87
C GLY A 370 15.10 -15.84 21.59
N ASP A 371 16.10 -16.42 20.93
CA ASP A 371 16.64 -15.92 19.67
C ASP A 371 15.87 -16.40 18.42
N THR A 372 14.90 -17.30 18.59
CA THR A 372 14.14 -17.88 17.47
C THR A 372 12.93 -17.04 17.12
N THR A 373 12.74 -16.77 15.83
CA THR A 373 11.51 -16.14 15.31
C THR A 373 10.38 -17.17 15.27
N ARG A 374 9.36 -16.99 16.12
CA ARG A 374 8.18 -17.86 16.18
C ARG A 374 7.12 -17.45 15.17
N TYR A 375 6.90 -16.14 15.02
CA TYR A 375 5.86 -15.57 14.16
C TYR A 375 6.47 -14.49 13.25
N PRO A 376 6.95 -14.84 12.05
CA PRO A 376 7.46 -13.85 11.09
C PRO A 376 6.33 -13.02 10.48
N LEU A 377 6.69 -11.87 9.91
CA LEU A 377 5.72 -10.95 9.31
C LEU A 377 4.88 -11.57 8.18
N SER A 378 5.46 -12.49 7.41
CA SER A 378 4.76 -13.21 6.34
C SER A 378 3.55 -13.99 6.86
N HIS A 379 3.59 -14.55 8.07
CA HIS A 379 2.44 -15.26 8.65
C HIS A 379 1.29 -14.31 8.99
N LEU A 380 1.61 -13.09 9.45
CA LEU A 380 0.59 -12.06 9.67
C LEU A 380 -0.09 -11.70 8.34
N TYR A 381 0.68 -11.60 7.25
CA TYR A 381 0.15 -11.31 5.92
C TYR A 381 -0.80 -12.39 5.41
N VAL A 382 -0.45 -13.67 5.60
CA VAL A 382 -1.37 -14.78 5.30
C VAL A 382 -2.67 -14.66 6.10
N SER A 383 -2.59 -14.31 7.38
CA SER A 383 -3.78 -14.15 8.24
C SER A 383 -4.68 -13.00 7.78
N ILE A 384 -4.08 -11.89 7.36
CA ILE A 384 -4.81 -10.76 6.75
C ILE A 384 -5.54 -11.21 5.48
N LEU A 385 -4.85 -11.92 4.59
CA LEU A 385 -5.46 -12.43 3.35
C LEU A 385 -6.62 -13.40 3.66
N ASN A 386 -6.44 -14.30 4.63
CA ASN A 386 -7.50 -15.22 5.06
C ASN A 386 -8.71 -14.47 5.63
N GLN A 387 -8.51 -13.41 6.44
CA GLN A 387 -9.60 -12.58 6.95
C GLN A 387 -10.35 -11.86 5.82
N MET A 388 -9.68 -11.56 4.71
CA MET A 388 -10.32 -11.05 3.50
C MET A 388 -11.00 -12.13 2.66
N GLY A 389 -11.04 -13.39 3.11
CA GLY A 389 -11.63 -14.52 2.38
C GLY A 389 -10.70 -15.15 1.35
N ILE A 390 -9.43 -14.74 1.30
CA ILE A 390 -8.44 -15.27 0.36
C ILE A 390 -7.74 -16.47 1.01
N ASP A 391 -8.12 -17.66 0.57
CA ASP A 391 -7.60 -18.93 1.08
C ASP A 391 -6.20 -19.25 0.51
N LEU A 392 -5.20 -18.83 1.28
CA LEU A 392 -3.77 -19.05 1.09
C LEU A 392 -3.15 -19.47 2.41
N ASP A 393 -2.09 -20.28 2.34
CA ASP A 393 -1.34 -20.81 3.49
C ASP A 393 0.12 -20.34 3.50
N ASN A 394 0.51 -19.52 2.51
CA ASN A 394 1.87 -19.04 2.35
C ASN A 394 1.92 -17.63 1.76
N PHE A 395 3.00 -16.90 2.07
CA PHE A 395 3.30 -15.61 1.47
C PHE A 395 4.80 -15.52 1.17
N SER A 396 5.17 -15.23 -0.09
CA SER A 396 6.56 -15.15 -0.56
C SER A 396 7.42 -16.38 -0.23
N GLY A 397 6.82 -17.58 -0.28
CA GLY A 397 7.51 -18.84 0.00
C GLY A 397 7.57 -19.22 1.48
N HIS A 398 6.99 -18.42 2.38
CA HIS A 398 6.90 -18.72 3.80
C HIS A 398 5.53 -19.30 4.12
N GLN A 399 5.49 -20.57 4.51
CA GLN A 399 4.27 -21.27 4.91
C GLN A 399 3.93 -20.98 6.37
N GLY A 400 2.65 -20.70 6.64
CA GLY A 400 2.13 -20.47 7.97
C GLY A 400 1.23 -19.24 8.05
N ASN A 401 0.46 -19.18 9.13
CA ASN A 401 -0.41 -18.07 9.48
C ASN A 401 -0.48 -17.92 11.01
N LEU A 402 -1.18 -16.88 11.46
CA LEU A 402 -1.43 -16.56 12.85
C LEU A 402 -2.91 -16.73 13.21
N ASN A 403 -3.72 -17.36 12.35
CA ASN A 403 -5.19 -17.45 12.50
C ASN A 403 -5.59 -17.95 13.89
N ARG A 404 -4.94 -19.01 14.39
CA ARG A 404 -5.23 -19.56 15.74
C ARG A 404 -5.05 -18.57 16.89
N LEU A 405 -4.33 -17.47 16.68
CA LEU A 405 -4.11 -16.43 17.68
C LEU A 405 -5.08 -15.25 17.54
N ILE A 406 -5.49 -14.91 16.32
CA ILE A 406 -6.17 -13.63 16.03
C ILE A 406 -7.48 -13.75 15.25
N THR A 407 -7.87 -14.91 14.71
CA THR A 407 -9.16 -15.13 14.02
C THR A 407 -10.05 -16.06 14.83
#